data_AF-A0A0F9KBU0-F1
#
_entry.id   AF-A0A0F9KBU0-F1
#
_cell.length_a   1.000
_cell.length_b   1.000
_cell.length_c   1.000
_cell.angle_alpha   90.00
_cell.angle_beta   90.00
_cell.angle_gamma   90.00
#
_symmetry.space_group_name_H-M   'P 1'
#
loop_
_entity.id
_entity.type
_entity.pdbx_description
1 polymer ?
#
loop_
_entity_poly.entity_id
_entity_poly.type
_entity_poly.pdbx_seq_one_letter_code
_entity_poly.pdbx_strand_id
1 'polypeptide(L)'
;MPRAESLQGILGNIVDSAKDITYPGGRLPEEDICGFCDQPGADKIPHPIKWPGEQSAGTEYVHAKCEFVESCRAHSELTDKERELFLRTL
;
A
#
# COMPACT_ATOMS: atom_id res chain seq x y z
N MET A 1 26.25 -48.44 -21.54
CA MET A 1 24.97 -47.72 -21.71
C MET A 1 24.65 -47.04 -20.39
N PRO A 2 24.52 -45.70 -20.32
CA PRO A 2 24.27 -45.01 -19.06
C PRO A 2 22.80 -45.17 -18.64
N ARG A 3 22.59 -45.43 -17.35
CA ARG A 3 21.27 -45.46 -16.70
C ARG A 3 20.78 -44.03 -16.53
N ALA A 4 19.54 -43.77 -16.95
CA ALA A 4 18.84 -42.53 -16.66
C ALA A 4 18.37 -42.57 -15.20
N GLU A 5 18.95 -41.73 -14.35
CA GLU A 5 18.50 -41.52 -12.97
C GLU A 5 17.33 -40.53 -12.94
N SER A 6 16.31 -40.89 -12.17
CA SER A 6 15.03 -40.21 -12.02
C SER A 6 15.19 -38.81 -11.39
N LEU A 7 14.83 -37.77 -12.13
CA LEU A 7 14.83 -36.36 -11.69
C LEU A 7 13.58 -35.97 -10.87
N GLN A 8 13.01 -36.88 -10.07
CA GLN A 8 11.83 -36.58 -9.24
C GLN A 8 12.15 -36.26 -7.76
N GLY A 9 13.42 -36.19 -7.37
CA GLY A 9 13.81 -35.99 -5.96
C GLY A 9 14.07 -34.55 -5.49
N ILE A 10 14.13 -33.55 -6.39
CA ILE A 10 14.74 -32.24 -6.05
C ILE A 10 13.71 -31.10 -5.95
N LEU A 11 12.50 -31.25 -6.53
CA LEU A 11 11.50 -30.17 -6.58
C LEU A 11 10.50 -30.16 -5.40
N GLY A 12 10.75 -30.93 -4.34
CA GLY A 12 9.86 -31.00 -3.17
C GLY A 12 10.16 -30.00 -2.04
N ASN A 13 11.34 -29.37 -2.01
CA ASN A 13 11.86 -28.73 -0.78
C ASN A 13 12.06 -27.21 -0.84
N ILE A 14 11.59 -26.52 -1.89
CA ILE A 14 11.82 -25.06 -2.02
C ILE A 14 10.60 -24.23 -1.58
N VAL A 15 9.40 -24.80 -1.52
CA VAL A 15 8.16 -24.03 -1.29
C VAL A 15 7.75 -23.85 0.18
N ASP A 16 8.41 -24.50 1.14
CA ASP A 16 8.08 -24.33 2.56
C ASP A 16 9.00 -23.37 3.33
N SER A 17 10.15 -22.99 2.78
CA SER A 17 11.14 -22.16 3.49
C SER A 17 10.91 -20.64 3.38
N ALA A 18 9.87 -20.19 2.69
CA ALA A 18 9.57 -18.75 2.51
C ALA A 18 8.59 -18.20 3.56
N LYS A 19 8.00 -19.05 4.41
CA LYS A 19 7.01 -18.63 5.43
C LYS A 19 7.64 -17.95 6.65
N ASP A 20 8.97 -18.07 6.82
CA ASP A 20 9.70 -17.62 8.01
C ASP A 20 10.71 -16.49 7.73
N ILE A 21 10.54 -15.72 6.64
CA ILE A 21 11.31 -14.48 6.46
C ILE A 21 10.73 -13.43 7.42
N THR A 22 11.10 -13.54 8.69
CA THR A 22 10.80 -12.53 9.71
C THR A 22 11.68 -11.31 9.44
N TYR A 23 11.08 -10.21 9.01
CA TYR A 23 11.77 -8.91 8.99
C TYR A 23 12.17 -8.53 10.42
N PRO A 24 13.45 -8.21 10.68
CA PRO A 24 13.89 -7.75 11.99
C PRO A 24 13.32 -6.33 12.21
N GLY A 25 12.09 -6.26 12.70
CA GLY A 25 11.31 -5.01 12.76
C GLY A 25 9.79 -5.18 12.92
N GLY A 26 9.24 -6.39 12.79
CA GLY A 26 7.98 -6.77 13.45
C GLY A 26 6.66 -6.47 12.75
N ARG A 27 6.61 -6.18 11.44
CA ARG A 27 5.34 -6.26 10.69
C ARG A 27 5.59 -6.63 9.24
N LEU A 28 4.85 -7.61 8.72
CA LEU A 28 4.87 -7.93 7.30
C LEU A 28 4.10 -6.84 6.54
N PRO A 29 4.61 -6.28 5.42
CA PRO A 29 3.91 -5.23 4.66
C PRO A 29 2.55 -5.68 4.10
N GLU A 30 2.35 -6.99 4.02
CA GLU A 30 1.09 -7.66 3.70
C GLU A 30 0.04 -7.61 4.83
N GLU A 31 0.39 -7.09 6.01
CA GLU A 31 -0.53 -6.88 7.14
C GLU A 31 -1.06 -5.45 7.25
N ASP A 32 -0.41 -4.46 6.62
CA ASP A 32 -0.86 -3.07 6.72
C ASP A 32 -2.09 -2.84 5.82
N ILE A 33 -3.24 -2.66 6.46
CA ILE A 33 -4.53 -2.44 5.82
C ILE A 33 -4.68 -0.97 5.43
N CYS A 34 -4.93 -0.73 4.15
CA CYS A 34 -5.16 0.60 3.61
C CYS A 34 -6.49 1.17 4.12
N GLY A 35 -6.45 2.32 4.79
CA GLY A 35 -7.63 2.96 5.38
C GLY A 35 -8.62 3.58 4.40
N PHE A 36 -8.45 3.38 3.09
CA PHE A 36 -9.40 3.82 2.06
C PHE A 36 -10.11 2.67 1.35
N CYS A 37 -9.45 1.52 1.15
CA CYS A 37 -9.98 0.41 0.37
C CYS A 37 -10.04 -0.92 1.13
N ASP A 38 -9.60 -0.93 2.38
CA ASP A 38 -9.55 -2.09 3.28
C ASP A 38 -8.75 -3.28 2.72
N GLN A 39 -7.90 -3.05 1.72
CA GLN A 39 -7.00 -4.07 1.17
C GLN A 39 -5.62 -4.01 1.84
N PRO A 40 -4.93 -5.14 2.00
CA PRO A 40 -3.56 -5.19 2.51
C PRO A 40 -2.55 -4.55 1.56
N GLY A 41 -1.32 -4.39 2.04
CA GLY A 41 -0.21 -3.86 1.25
C GLY A 41 -0.16 -2.34 1.22
N ALA A 42 -0.72 -1.67 2.23
CA ALA A 42 -0.52 -0.23 2.38
C ALA A 42 0.97 0.11 2.45
N ASP A 43 1.39 1.13 1.72
CA ASP A 43 2.80 1.38 1.42
C ASP A 43 3.31 2.71 2.02
N LYS A 44 2.43 3.49 2.65
CA LYS A 44 2.81 4.77 3.27
C LYS A 44 1.84 5.24 4.37
N ILE A 45 2.32 6.20 5.15
CA ILE A 45 1.53 7.06 6.03
C ILE A 45 0.92 8.19 5.18
N PRO A 46 -0.37 8.52 5.32
CA PRO A 46 -1.01 9.59 4.54
C PRO A 46 -0.37 10.96 4.79
N HIS A 47 -0.43 11.84 3.80
CA HIS A 47 0.06 13.21 3.89
C HIS A 47 -0.72 13.99 4.97
N PRO A 48 -0.03 14.82 5.76
CA PRO A 48 -0.67 15.56 6.85
C PRO A 48 -1.53 16.73 6.34
N ILE A 49 -1.22 17.27 5.16
CA ILE A 49 -1.96 18.34 4.52
C ILE A 49 -2.94 17.71 3.53
N LYS A 50 -4.20 18.11 3.61
CA LYS A 50 -5.30 17.58 2.80
C LYS A 50 -6.08 18.72 2.16
N TRP A 51 -6.63 18.48 0.97
CA TRP A 51 -7.53 19.46 0.37
C TRP A 51 -8.82 19.62 1.21
N PRO A 52 -9.44 20.81 1.19
CA PRO A 52 -10.78 20.96 1.74
C PRO A 52 -11.75 19.93 1.14
N GLY A 53 -12.43 19.16 2.00
CA GLY A 53 -13.35 18.11 1.58
C GLY A 53 -12.71 16.73 1.31
N GLU A 54 -11.39 16.60 1.44
CA GLU A 54 -10.70 15.31 1.35
C GLU A 54 -10.97 14.45 2.59
N GLN A 55 -11.29 13.17 2.35
CA GLN A 55 -11.60 12.21 3.40
C GLN A 55 -10.34 11.80 4.16
N SER A 56 -10.54 11.45 5.43
CA SER A 56 -9.48 10.83 6.23
C SER A 56 -9.54 9.32 6.11
N ALA A 57 -8.36 8.71 5.94
CA ALA A 57 -8.22 7.27 6.01
C ALA A 57 -8.66 6.77 7.40
N GLY A 58 -9.32 5.61 7.42
CA GLY A 58 -9.77 4.96 8.65
C GLY A 58 -8.66 4.26 9.44
N THR A 59 -7.46 4.16 8.87
CA THR A 59 -6.28 3.52 9.48
C THR A 59 -5.05 4.43 9.36
N GLU A 60 -3.95 4.01 9.99
CA GLU A 60 -2.67 4.72 9.97
C GLU A 60 -1.97 4.68 8.60
N TYR A 61 -2.23 3.65 7.80
CA TYR A 61 -1.54 3.41 6.54
C TYR A 61 -2.50 3.43 5.36
N VAL A 62 -2.01 3.87 4.20
CA VAL A 62 -2.77 3.94 2.96
C VAL A 62 -1.90 3.49 1.79
N HIS A 63 -2.54 3.02 0.71
CA HIS A 63 -1.87 2.94 -0.59
C HIS A 63 -1.66 4.35 -1.14
N ALA A 64 -0.47 4.62 -1.69
CA ALA A 64 -0.18 5.87 -2.39
C ALA A 64 -1.18 6.15 -3.52
N LYS A 65 -1.64 5.10 -4.21
CA LYS A 65 -2.66 5.22 -5.24
C LYS A 65 -4.03 5.63 -4.68
N CYS A 66 -4.45 5.05 -3.55
CA CYS A 66 -5.75 5.35 -2.95
C CYS A 66 -5.80 6.81 -2.45
N GLU A 67 -4.75 7.23 -1.77
CA GLU A 67 -4.63 8.62 -1.34
C GLU A 67 -4.59 9.59 -2.53
N PHE A 68 -3.85 9.28 -3.59
CA PHE A 68 -3.84 10.11 -4.79
C PHE A 68 -5.23 10.26 -5.42
N VAL A 69 -5.99 9.17 -5.53
CA VAL A 69 -7.35 9.19 -6.08
C VAL A 69 -8.27 10.07 -5.23
N GLU A 70 -8.19 9.94 -3.91
CA GLU A 70 -9.00 10.74 -2.99
C GLU A 70 -8.62 12.22 -3.00
N SER A 71 -7.32 12.51 -3.03
CA SER A 71 -6.80 13.88 -3.17
C SER A 71 -7.23 14.51 -4.49
N CYS A 72 -7.20 13.76 -5.60
CA CYS A 72 -7.71 14.24 -6.89
C CYS A 72 -9.22 14.48 -6.86
N ARG A 73 -10.01 13.59 -6.24
CA ARG A 73 -11.46 13.77 -6.06
C ARG A 73 -11.74 15.09 -5.34
N ALA A 74 -11.17 15.25 -4.15
CA ALA A 74 -11.35 16.46 -3.33
C ALA A 74 -10.90 17.72 -4.08
N HIS A 75 -9.71 17.69 -4.70
CA HIS A 75 -9.21 18.80 -5.51
C HIS A 75 -10.18 19.18 -6.64
N SER A 76 -10.79 18.19 -7.32
CA SER A 76 -11.71 18.42 -8.45
C SER A 76 -13.07 18.98 -8.04
N GLU A 77 -13.49 18.78 -6.79
CA GLU A 77 -14.74 19.33 -6.26
C GLU A 77 -14.63 20.82 -5.89
N LEU A 78 -13.40 21.33 -5.75
CA LEU A 78 -13.16 22.74 -5.45
C LEU A 78 -13.24 23.61 -6.71
N THR A 79 -13.65 24.86 -6.53
CA THR A 79 -13.46 25.91 -7.53
C THR A 79 -12.02 26.41 -7.53
N ASP A 80 -11.59 27.07 -8.61
CA ASP A 80 -10.24 27.68 -8.67
C ASP A 80 -10.00 28.65 -7.51
N LYS A 81 -11.02 29.43 -7.14
CA LYS A 81 -10.93 30.40 -6.05
C LYS A 81 -10.72 29.71 -4.69
N GLU A 82 -11.40 28.59 -4.45
CA GLU A 82 -11.24 27.82 -3.21
C GLU A 82 -9.87 27.15 -3.14
N ARG A 83 -9.38 26.62 -4.26
CA ARG A 83 -8.01 26.09 -4.37
C ARG A 83 -6.97 27.15 -4.06
N GLU A 84 -7.06 28.31 -4.71
CA GLU A 84 -6.13 29.42 -4.47
C GLU A 84 -6.16 29.93 -3.03
N LEU A 85 -7.36 30.04 -2.44
CA LEU A 85 -7.51 30.45 -1.05
C LEU A 85 -6.79 29.48 -0.12
N PHE A 86 -7.03 28.17 -0.30
CA PHE A 86 -6.41 27.13 0.51
C PHE A 86 -4.88 27.15 0.38
N LEU A 87 -4.35 27.23 -0.84
CA LEU A 87 -2.90 27.28 -1.09
C LEU A 87 -2.20 28.48 -0.45
N ARG A 88 -2.91 29.57 -0.19
CA ARG A 88 -2.37 30.74 0.53
C ARG A 88 -2.33 30.58 2.05
N THR A 89 -2.94 29.51 2.59
CA THR A 89 -2.98 29.23 4.04
C THR A 89 -1.94 28.21 4.48
N LEU A 90 -1.22 27.60 3.53
CA LEU A 90 -0.10 26.68 3.77
C LEU A 90 1.19 27.47 4.00
#